data_AF-A0A2T4HX79-F1
#
_entry.id   AF-A0A2T4HX79-F1
#
_cell.length_a   1.000
_cell.length_b   1.000
_cell.length_c   1.000
_cell.angle_alpha   90.00
_cell.angle_beta   90.00
_cell.angle_gamma   90.00
#
_symmetry.space_group_name_H-M   'P 1'
#
loop_
_entity.id
_entity.type
_entity.pdbx_description
1 polymer ?
#
loop_
_entity_poly.entity_id
_entity_poly.type
_entity_poly.pdbx_seq_one_letter_code
_entity_poly.pdbx_strand_id
1 'polypeptide(L)'
;MNMHTALSTFDRETKVAWRAALARVESARAIELEVTSVVDRAETRFFAWQKRVSGPVRFRAQDTVETLNARIAKIRTRTEAARRDMDEAHAAQGEANRTCDAAVRAALAVPAPDMAIVLQKFELAAEFGLEIEDIGPLLADLRRMGGH
;
A
#
# COMPACT_ATOMS: atom_id res chain seq x y z
N MET A 1 -41.47 -4.22 -19.78
CA MET A 1 -40.02 -4.52 -19.79
C MET A 1 -39.86 -5.95 -19.28
N ASN A 2 -39.33 -6.87 -20.09
CA ASN A 2 -39.27 -8.29 -19.74
C ASN A 2 -38.18 -8.56 -18.71
N MET A 3 -38.47 -9.42 -17.73
CA MET A 3 -37.58 -9.80 -16.62
C MET A 3 -36.21 -10.30 -17.12
N HIS A 4 -36.19 -11.02 -18.24
CA HIS A 4 -34.97 -11.51 -18.88
C HIS A 4 -34.02 -10.37 -19.35
N THR A 5 -34.57 -9.23 -19.78
CA THR A 5 -33.78 -8.06 -20.20
C THR A 5 -33.20 -7.30 -18.99
N ALA A 6 -33.91 -7.30 -17.88
CA ALA A 6 -33.45 -6.70 -16.62
C ALA A 6 -32.28 -7.51 -16.01
N LEU A 7 -32.39 -8.83 -15.96
CA LEU A 7 -31.30 -9.73 -15.53
C LEU A 7 -30.04 -9.58 -16.40
N SER A 8 -30.19 -9.56 -17.73
CA SER A 8 -29.03 -9.42 -18.63
C SER A 8 -28.32 -8.06 -18.51
N THR A 9 -29.06 -7.01 -18.15
CA THR A 9 -28.48 -5.66 -17.97
C THR A 9 -27.74 -5.58 -16.64
N PHE A 10 -28.34 -6.09 -15.57
CA PHE A 10 -27.73 -6.17 -14.24
C PHE A 10 -26.40 -6.94 -14.26
N ASP A 11 -26.36 -8.09 -14.92
CA ASP A 11 -25.13 -8.89 -15.04
C ASP A 11 -24.03 -8.13 -15.78
N ARG A 12 -24.40 -7.39 -16.84
CA ARG A 12 -23.45 -6.60 -17.62
C ARG A 12 -22.87 -5.45 -16.80
N GLU A 13 -23.72 -4.70 -16.11
CA GLU A 13 -23.29 -3.58 -15.27
C GLU A 13 -22.39 -4.04 -14.13
N THR A 14 -22.75 -5.16 -13.50
CA THR A 14 -21.98 -5.74 -12.39
C THR A 14 -20.61 -6.26 -12.86
N LYS A 15 -20.53 -6.88 -14.05
CA LYS A 15 -19.26 -7.28 -14.66
C LYS A 15 -18.36 -6.08 -14.98
N VAL A 16 -18.92 -4.96 -15.42
CA VAL A 16 -18.18 -3.72 -15.65
C VAL A 16 -17.69 -3.14 -14.33
N ALA A 17 -18.54 -3.11 -13.30
CA ALA A 17 -18.17 -2.65 -11.96
C ALA A 17 -17.04 -3.49 -11.36
N TRP A 18 -17.08 -4.81 -11.52
CA TRP A 18 -16.04 -5.73 -11.06
C TRP A 18 -14.69 -5.44 -11.73
N ARG A 19 -14.65 -5.32 -13.07
CA ARG A 19 -13.42 -4.98 -13.80
C ARG A 19 -12.86 -3.63 -13.38
N ALA A 20 -13.71 -2.63 -13.18
CA ALA A 20 -13.30 -1.32 -12.71
C ALA A 20 -12.74 -1.36 -11.27
N ALA A 21 -13.29 -2.22 -10.40
CA ALA A 21 -12.77 -2.40 -9.05
C ALA A 21 -11.43 -3.13 -9.05
N LEU A 22 -11.28 -4.19 -9.86
CA LEU A 22 -10.01 -4.91 -10.01
C LEU A 22 -8.90 -3.99 -10.54
N ALA A 23 -9.18 -3.17 -11.54
CA ALA A 23 -8.21 -2.19 -12.05
C ALA A 23 -7.77 -1.17 -10.97
N ARG A 24 -8.65 -0.82 -10.02
CA ARG A 24 -8.27 0.04 -8.89
C ARG A 24 -7.35 -0.68 -7.91
N VAL A 25 -7.60 -1.97 -7.64
CA VAL A 25 -6.70 -2.80 -6.82
C VAL A 25 -5.31 -2.90 -7.46
N GLU A 26 -5.25 -3.20 -8.75
CA GLU A 26 -3.98 -3.28 -9.50
C GLU A 26 -3.22 -1.96 -9.46
N SER A 27 -3.93 -0.84 -9.66
CA SER A 27 -3.34 0.50 -9.57
C SER A 27 -2.84 0.81 -8.15
N ALA A 28 -3.60 0.47 -7.11
CA ALA A 28 -3.19 0.71 -5.72
C ALA A 28 -1.96 -0.11 -5.35
N ARG A 29 -1.90 -1.37 -5.79
CA ARG A 29 -0.74 -2.25 -5.60
C ARG A 29 0.51 -1.75 -6.33
N ALA A 30 0.35 -1.21 -7.54
CA ALA A 30 1.47 -0.61 -8.26
C ALA A 30 2.07 0.58 -7.48
N ILE A 31 1.21 1.42 -6.89
CA ILE A 31 1.63 2.54 -6.03
C ILE A 31 2.31 2.02 -4.76
N GLU A 32 1.73 1.02 -4.09
CA GLU A 32 2.32 0.39 -2.90
C GLU A 32 3.73 -0.14 -3.17
N LEU A 33 3.94 -0.80 -4.30
CA LEU A 33 5.24 -1.30 -4.72
C LEU A 33 6.25 -0.16 -4.98
N GLU A 34 5.80 0.90 -5.66
CA GLU A 34 6.64 2.08 -5.90
C GLU A 34 7.05 2.74 -4.58
N VAL A 35 6.11 2.93 -3.66
CA VAL A 35 6.36 3.54 -2.35
C VAL A 35 7.28 2.66 -1.50
N THR A 36 7.11 1.34 -1.53
CA THR A 36 8.04 0.41 -0.88
C THR A 36 9.47 0.61 -1.38
N SER A 37 9.65 0.78 -2.71
CA SER A 37 10.98 1.09 -3.26
C SER A 37 11.54 2.44 -2.79
N VAL A 38 10.67 3.42 -2.50
CA VAL A 38 11.07 4.73 -1.96
C VAL A 38 11.54 4.57 -0.51
N VAL A 39 10.82 3.79 0.31
CA VAL A 39 11.20 3.46 1.68
C VAL A 39 12.57 2.76 1.71
N ASP A 40 12.76 1.71 0.92
CA ASP A 40 14.04 0.98 0.85
C ASP A 40 15.21 1.92 0.52
N ARG A 41 15.01 2.85 -0.42
CA ARG A 41 16.01 3.86 -0.78
C ARG A 41 16.23 4.89 0.32
N ALA A 42 15.20 5.28 1.06
CA ALA A 42 15.31 6.20 2.19
C ALA A 42 16.10 5.56 3.34
N GLU A 43 15.73 4.34 3.72
CA GLU A 43 16.42 3.54 4.74
C GLU A 43 17.89 3.30 4.38
N THR A 44 18.16 2.85 3.14
CA THR A 44 19.53 2.61 2.67
C THR A 44 20.39 3.87 2.81
N ARG A 45 19.86 5.03 2.41
CA ARG A 45 20.56 6.31 2.52
C ARG A 45 20.76 6.71 3.98
N PHE A 46 19.74 6.56 4.82
CA PHE A 46 19.80 6.88 6.24
C PHE A 46 20.85 6.03 6.96
N PHE A 47 20.82 4.71 6.80
CA PHE A 47 21.78 3.81 7.44
C PHE A 47 23.20 4.00 6.93
N ALA A 48 23.40 4.27 5.62
CA ALA A 48 24.70 4.63 5.08
C ALA A 48 25.24 5.93 5.67
N TRP A 49 24.38 6.95 5.81
CA TRP A 49 24.74 8.20 6.48
C TRP A 49 25.09 7.96 7.94
N GLN A 50 24.23 7.26 8.68
CA GLN A 50 24.41 6.95 10.10
C GLN A 50 25.74 6.23 10.32
N LYS A 51 26.07 5.21 9.51
CA LYS A 51 27.35 4.50 9.57
C LYS A 51 28.56 5.42 9.33
N ARG A 52 28.41 6.42 8.45
CA ARG A 52 29.48 7.39 8.15
C ARG A 52 29.73 8.38 9.28
N VAL A 53 28.69 8.75 10.02
CA VAL A 53 28.77 9.75 11.09
C VAL A 53 28.74 9.16 12.50
N SER A 54 28.50 7.85 12.64
CA SER A 54 28.60 7.13 13.90
C SER A 54 30.05 7.01 14.32
N GLY A 55 30.38 7.59 15.47
CA GLY A 55 31.70 7.51 16.07
C GLY A 55 32.11 8.80 16.77
N PRO A 56 33.22 8.78 17.54
CA PRO A 56 33.71 9.96 18.21
C PRO A 56 34.17 11.00 17.19
N VAL A 57 33.68 12.23 17.32
CA VAL A 57 34.17 13.36 16.53
C VAL A 57 35.59 13.67 16.98
N ARG A 58 36.58 13.37 16.14
CA ARG A 58 37.99 13.63 16.44
C ARG A 58 38.35 15.09 16.15
N PHE A 59 39.00 15.74 17.12
CA PHE A 59 39.75 16.97 16.92
C PHE A 59 40.91 16.70 15.96
N ARG A 60 41.04 17.52 14.92
CA ARG A 60 42.21 17.56 14.04
C ARG A 60 43.19 18.60 14.57
N ALA A 61 44.47 18.47 14.20
CA ALA A 61 45.52 19.38 14.66
C ALA A 61 45.25 20.86 14.34
N GLN A 62 44.43 21.14 13.34
CA GLN A 62 44.00 22.49 12.93
C GLN A 62 42.56 22.85 13.30
N ASP A 63 41.82 21.99 14.01
CA ASP A 63 40.46 22.34 14.44
C ASP A 63 40.53 23.34 15.61
N THR A 64 39.71 24.39 15.55
CA THR A 64 39.28 25.16 16.74
C THR A 64 37.94 24.64 17.27
N VAL A 65 37.56 25.03 18.49
CA VAL A 65 36.25 24.72 19.07
C VAL A 65 35.11 25.17 18.14
N GLU A 66 35.23 26.35 17.54
CA GLU A 66 34.25 26.91 16.60
C GLU A 66 34.12 26.05 15.35
N THR A 67 35.25 25.65 14.75
CA THR A 67 35.23 24.79 13.55
C THR A 67 34.66 23.40 13.83
N LEU A 68 34.89 22.86 15.03
CA LEU A 68 34.31 21.61 15.47
C LEU A 68 32.79 21.74 15.68
N ASN A 69 32.36 22.79 16.37
CA ASN A 69 30.93 23.08 16.59
C ASN A 69 30.19 23.26 15.28
N ALA A 70 30.77 23.95 14.30
CA ALA A 70 30.19 24.09 12.96
C ALA A 70 30.03 22.74 12.24
N ARG A 71 31.02 21.83 12.37
CA ARG A 71 30.93 20.46 11.83
C ARG A 71 29.84 19.64 12.50
N ILE A 72 29.74 19.70 13.83
CA ILE A 72 28.70 19.01 14.61
C ILE A 72 27.32 19.52 14.20
N ALA A 73 27.13 20.83 14.12
CA ALA A 73 25.88 21.44 13.66
C ALA A 73 25.48 20.94 12.26
N LYS A 74 26.43 20.91 11.32
CA LYS A 74 26.19 20.39 9.95
C LYS A 74 25.81 18.91 9.94
N ILE A 75 26.46 18.08 10.75
CA ILE A 75 26.12 16.65 10.88
C ILE A 75 24.70 16.52 11.44
N ARG A 76 24.38 17.26 12.50
CA ARG A 76 23.05 17.25 13.12
C ARG A 76 21.96 17.62 12.14
N THR A 77 22.10 18.74 11.42
CA THR A 77 21.11 19.17 10.42
C THR A 77 20.88 18.12 9.33
N ARG A 78 21.94 17.47 8.85
CA ARG A 78 21.82 16.41 7.84
C ARG A 78 21.17 15.14 8.38
N THR A 79 21.49 14.76 9.62
CA THR A 79 20.83 13.63 10.29
C THR A 79 19.35 13.89 10.49
N GLU A 80 18.98 15.11 10.91
CA GLU A 80 17.57 15.50 11.06
C GLU A 80 16.83 15.49 9.72
N ALA A 81 17.44 15.99 8.64
CA ALA A 81 16.85 15.92 7.30
C ALA A 81 16.66 14.47 6.83
N ALA A 82 17.69 13.63 6.93
CA ALA A 82 17.59 12.22 6.52
C ALA A 82 16.56 11.43 7.34
N ARG A 83 16.36 11.77 8.61
CA ARG A 83 15.31 11.18 9.44
C ARG A 83 13.92 11.63 8.98
N ARG A 84 13.73 12.91 8.65
CA ARG A 84 12.44 13.40 8.11
C ARG A 84 12.10 12.71 6.79
N ASP A 85 13.06 12.58 5.87
CA ASP A 85 12.85 11.86 4.60
C ASP A 85 12.38 10.40 4.83
N MET A 86 12.93 9.74 5.86
CA MET A 86 12.54 8.38 6.24
C MET A 86 11.13 8.34 6.86
N ASP A 87 10.83 9.25 7.78
CA ASP A 87 9.52 9.36 8.42
C ASP A 87 8.42 9.65 7.37
N GLU A 88 8.69 10.53 6.40
CA GLU A 88 7.79 10.84 5.28
C GLU A 88 7.58 9.63 4.36
N ALA A 89 8.64 8.89 4.05
CA ALA A 89 8.54 7.67 3.24
C ALA A 89 7.68 6.60 3.93
N HIS A 90 7.88 6.36 5.23
CA HIS A 90 7.04 5.43 5.99
C HIS A 90 5.59 5.90 6.12
N ALA A 91 5.35 7.20 6.27
CA ALA A 91 4.00 7.75 6.27
C ALA A 91 3.29 7.49 4.93
N ALA A 92 4.00 7.71 3.81
CA ALA A 92 3.49 7.38 2.48
C ALA A 92 3.21 5.89 2.31
N GLN A 93 4.06 5.01 2.85
CA GLN A 93 3.86 3.56 2.83
C GLN A 93 2.61 3.16 3.60
N GLY A 94 2.42 3.71 4.80
CA GLY A 94 1.20 3.47 5.58
C GLY A 94 -0.06 3.90 4.84
N GLU A 95 -0.01 5.00 4.08
CA GLU A 95 -1.13 5.45 3.26
C GLU A 95 -1.38 4.57 2.03
N ALA A 96 -0.31 4.14 1.36
CA ALA A 96 -0.40 3.24 0.22
C ALA A 96 -1.01 1.89 0.63
N ASN A 97 -0.57 1.31 1.74
CA ASN A 97 -1.11 0.06 2.28
C ASN A 97 -2.61 0.20 2.58
N ARG A 98 -3.02 1.27 3.29
CA ARG A 98 -4.45 1.53 3.56
C ARG A 98 -5.28 1.70 2.30
N THR A 99 -4.72 2.35 1.27
CA THR A 99 -5.39 2.54 -0.01
C THR A 99 -5.56 1.20 -0.74
N CYS A 100 -4.54 0.35 -0.71
CA CYS A 100 -4.57 -0.99 -1.27
C CYS A 100 -5.64 -1.86 -0.57
N ASP A 101 -5.63 -1.89 0.77
CA ASP A 101 -6.63 -2.61 1.58
C ASP A 101 -8.05 -2.14 1.28
N ALA A 102 -8.25 -0.82 1.21
CA ALA A 102 -9.55 -0.23 0.90
C ALA A 102 -10.02 -0.61 -0.51
N ALA A 103 -9.11 -0.62 -1.50
CA ALA A 103 -9.44 -1.03 -2.86
C ALA A 103 -9.86 -2.50 -2.93
N VAL A 104 -9.17 -3.39 -2.22
CA VAL A 104 -9.50 -4.83 -2.14
C VAL A 104 -10.88 -5.02 -1.50
N ARG A 105 -11.14 -4.39 -0.35
CA ARG A 105 -12.45 -4.45 0.33
C ARG A 105 -13.56 -3.94 -0.58
N ALA A 106 -13.33 -2.85 -1.30
CA ALA A 106 -14.28 -2.30 -2.26
C ALA A 106 -14.53 -3.25 -3.44
N ALA A 107 -13.51 -3.93 -3.95
CA ALA A 107 -13.66 -4.94 -5.00
C ALA A 107 -14.49 -6.15 -4.51
N LEU A 108 -14.22 -6.65 -3.31
CA LEU A 108 -14.99 -7.75 -2.72
C LEU A 108 -16.46 -7.37 -2.47
N ALA A 109 -16.76 -6.10 -2.23
CA ALA A 109 -18.12 -5.62 -2.05
C ALA A 109 -18.95 -5.55 -3.35
N VAL A 110 -18.31 -5.53 -4.53
CA VAL A 110 -19.04 -5.54 -5.82
C VAL A 110 -19.76 -6.88 -5.95
N PRO A 111 -21.10 -6.96 -6.04
CA PRO A 111 -21.80 -8.24 -6.12
C PRO A 111 -21.26 -9.15 -7.23
N ALA A 112 -21.16 -10.46 -7.00
CA ALA A 112 -20.84 -11.39 -8.08
C ALA A 112 -22.12 -11.79 -8.84
N PRO A 113 -22.18 -11.61 -10.19
CA PRO A 113 -23.31 -12.04 -11.00
C PRO A 113 -23.22 -13.53 -11.39
N ASP A 114 -22.02 -14.13 -11.34
CA ASP A 114 -21.79 -15.53 -11.67
C ASP A 114 -20.60 -16.12 -10.87
N MET A 115 -20.50 -17.45 -10.90
CA MET A 115 -19.47 -18.19 -10.16
C MET A 115 -18.05 -17.84 -10.61
N ALA A 116 -17.86 -17.40 -11.85
CA ALA A 116 -16.54 -17.00 -12.34
C ALA A 116 -16.00 -15.79 -11.57
N ILE A 117 -16.85 -14.81 -11.28
CA ILE A 117 -16.46 -13.65 -10.45
C ILE A 117 -16.27 -14.06 -8.98
N VAL A 118 -17.05 -15.00 -8.45
CA VAL A 118 -16.83 -15.51 -7.08
C VAL A 118 -15.45 -16.15 -6.95
N LEU A 119 -15.04 -16.98 -7.92
CA LEU A 119 -13.71 -17.59 -7.92
C LEU A 119 -12.59 -16.55 -8.00
N GLN A 120 -12.71 -15.54 -8.86
CA GLN A 120 -11.73 -14.45 -8.94
C GLN A 120 -11.62 -13.67 -7.63
N LYS A 121 -12.73 -13.48 -6.92
CA LYS A 121 -12.71 -12.85 -5.60
C LYS A 121 -12.02 -13.72 -4.54
N PHE A 122 -12.16 -15.05 -4.60
CA PHE A 122 -11.42 -15.95 -3.71
C PHE A 122 -9.92 -15.90 -3.98
N GLU A 123 -9.53 -15.89 -5.27
CA GLU A 123 -8.13 -15.73 -5.67
C GLU A 123 -7.57 -14.40 -5.16
N LEU A 124 -8.33 -13.30 -5.32
CA LEU A 124 -7.96 -11.99 -4.81
C LEU A 124 -7.82 -12.00 -3.28
N ALA A 125 -8.78 -12.58 -2.55
CA ALA A 125 -8.73 -12.66 -1.10
C ALA A 125 -7.52 -13.48 -0.61
N ALA A 126 -7.20 -14.58 -1.30
CA ALA A 126 -6.04 -15.41 -0.98
C ALA A 126 -4.72 -14.69 -1.26
N GLU A 127 -4.63 -13.95 -2.37
CA GLU A 127 -3.45 -13.17 -2.73
C GLU A 127 -3.15 -12.09 -1.67
N PHE A 128 -4.19 -11.45 -1.14
CA PHE A 128 -4.07 -10.42 -0.11
C PHE A 128 -4.09 -10.97 1.33
N GLY A 129 -4.12 -12.30 1.50
CA GLY A 129 -4.08 -12.95 2.81
C GLY A 129 -5.23 -12.53 3.73
N LEU A 130 -6.42 -12.29 3.18
CA LEU A 130 -7.57 -11.83 3.95
C LEU A 130 -8.05 -12.90 4.93
N GLU A 131 -8.41 -12.46 6.12
CA GLU A 131 -8.94 -13.32 7.17
C GLU A 131 -10.38 -13.77 6.84
N ILE A 132 -10.84 -14.84 7.51
CA ILE A 132 -12.20 -15.37 7.36
C ILE A 132 -13.28 -14.31 7.64
N GLU A 133 -12.98 -13.32 8.48
CA GLU A 133 -13.89 -12.23 8.82
C GLU A 133 -14.06 -11.23 7.67
N ASP A 134 -13.04 -11.09 6.82
CA ASP A 134 -13.03 -10.16 5.69
C ASP A 134 -13.68 -10.74 4.41
N ILE A 135 -13.92 -12.06 4.37
CA ILE A 135 -14.60 -12.74 3.23
C ILE A 135 -16.13 -12.75 3.35
N GLY A 136 -16.72 -12.00 4.28
CA GLY A 136 -18.18 -11.86 4.41
C GLY A 136 -18.91 -11.57 3.08
N PRO A 137 -18.41 -10.67 2.21
CA PRO A 137 -19.00 -10.42 0.90
C PRO A 137 -19.01 -11.65 -0.04
N LEU A 138 -17.98 -12.49 0.00
CA LEU A 138 -17.91 -13.75 -0.76
C LEU A 138 -18.98 -14.74 -0.31
N LEU A 139 -19.20 -14.86 1.01
CA LEU A 139 -20.25 -15.71 1.56
C LEU A 139 -21.65 -15.19 1.17
N ALA A 140 -21.83 -13.87 1.10
CA ALA A 140 -23.08 -13.26 0.65
C ALA A 140 -23.36 -13.54 -0.83
N ASP A 141 -22.34 -13.53 -1.69
CA ASP A 141 -22.48 -13.91 -3.10
C ASP A 141 -22.86 -15.38 -3.26
N LEU A 142 -22.22 -16.29 -2.52
CA LEU A 142 -22.55 -17.72 -2.55
C LEU A 142 -23.98 -17.99 -2.11
N ARG A 143 -24.46 -17.33 -1.04
CA ARG A 143 -25.86 -17.42 -0.59
C ARG A 143 -26.85 -16.97 -1.67
N ARG A 144 -26.57 -15.82 -2.30
CA ARG A 144 -27.39 -15.28 -3.40
C ARG A 144 -27.49 -16.26 -4.57
N MET A 145 -26.39 -16.94 -4.91
CA MET A 145 -26.38 -17.94 -6.00
C MET A 145 -27.05 -19.25 -5.60
N GLY A 146 -26.96 -19.64 -4.32
CA GLY A 146 -27.61 -20.83 -3.79
C GLY A 146 -29.13 -20.68 -3.57
N GLY A 147 -29.68 -19.47 -3.70
CA GLY A 147 -31.11 -19.20 -3.50
C GLY A 147 -31.54 -19.18 -2.02
N HIS A 148 -30.61 -18.89 -1.10
CA HIS A 148 -30.83 -18.85 0.35
C HIS A 148 -30.61 -17.45 0.93
#